data_AF-A0A8I6TDW7-F1
#
_entry.id   AF-A0A8I6TDW7-F1
#
_cell.length_a   1.000
_cell.length_b   1.000
_cell.length_c   1.000
_cell.angle_alpha   90.00
_cell.angle_beta   90.00
_cell.angle_gamma   90.00
#
_symmetry.space_group_name_H-M   'P 1'
#
loop_
_entity.id
_entity.type
_entity.pdbx_description
1 polymer ?
#
loop_
_entity_poly.entity_id
_entity_poly.type
_entity_poly.pdbx_seq_one_letter_code
_entity_poly.pdbx_strand_id
1 'polypeptide(L)'
;MAATSLAEYLKLRPILAQARNIIVLTGAGTSAESGIPTFRGAGGFWRTYQSQDLATYNAFKRSPSLVWEFYHYRRELVLTKKPNKAHYAIAEAESLLKNVGRKMTVITQNIDGLHQRAGSQDVIELHGSLFKTRCIKCENVTSNFDSPICAALEGLGAPDPNVKSSPIPEEQLPRCKIETCKGLLRPHIVWFGENLEEKVIDATENALKECDACLIIGSSSVVYPAAMYAPALAARNIPVAEFNIESTPVTSNFQFHFKGPCTETVPEALKYIVNSCTPLVYSQSQIGKMHYSTSTDKNSDVKLSKRQKFVNFIKQYGPIAVAVHIGHSLIILGGLYTALYCGLDVVWALEKVGLADKSDILKKGGTFVVAYAISKVLSPVRFAITFAITPPIARYLIKTGLIKKRYPNFCC
;
A
#
# COMPACT_ATOMS: atom_id res chain seq x y z
N MET A 1 -6.66 -14.93 24.83
CA MET A 1 -6.67 -14.21 23.53
C MET A 1 -7.68 -14.76 22.49
N ALA A 2 -8.41 -15.85 22.74
CA ALA A 2 -9.34 -16.43 21.76
C ALA A 2 -10.76 -15.80 21.75
N ALA A 3 -11.25 -15.27 22.88
CA ALA A 3 -12.62 -14.73 22.96
C ALA A 3 -12.80 -13.41 22.16
N THR A 4 -11.74 -12.60 22.06
CA THR A 4 -11.76 -11.30 21.41
C THR A 4 -11.83 -11.40 19.88
N SER A 5 -11.30 -12.47 19.26
CA SER A 5 -11.33 -12.63 17.80
C SER A 5 -12.70 -13.10 17.30
N LEU A 6 -13.35 -14.03 17.99
CA LEU A 6 -14.66 -14.56 17.58
C LEU A 6 -15.75 -13.49 17.62
N ALA A 7 -15.75 -12.63 18.64
CA ALA A 7 -16.70 -11.53 18.76
C ALA A 7 -16.59 -10.53 17.59
N GLU A 8 -15.37 -10.23 17.14
CA GLU A 8 -15.14 -9.35 16.00
C GLU A 8 -15.59 -10.00 14.69
N TYR A 9 -15.34 -11.31 14.49
CA TYR A 9 -15.90 -12.03 13.34
C TYR A 9 -17.44 -11.98 13.34
N LEU A 10 -18.09 -12.19 14.50
CA LEU A 10 -19.56 -12.13 14.60
C LEU A 10 -20.13 -10.76 14.23
N LYS A 11 -19.39 -9.67 14.50
CA LYS A 11 -19.78 -8.32 14.08
C LYS A 11 -19.53 -8.06 12.59
N LEU A 12 -18.46 -8.63 12.03
CA LEU A 12 -18.12 -8.47 10.60
C LEU A 12 -19.08 -9.26 9.69
N ARG A 13 -19.49 -10.47 10.11
CA ARG A 13 -20.36 -11.37 9.33
C ARG A 13 -21.61 -10.70 8.74
N PRO A 14 -22.48 -10.02 9.52
CA PRO A 14 -23.68 -9.40 8.96
C PRO A 14 -23.38 -8.30 7.95
N ILE A 15 -22.28 -7.56 8.13
CA ILE A 15 -21.82 -6.54 7.17
C ILE A 15 -21.46 -7.20 5.85
N LEU A 16 -20.65 -8.25 5.91
CA LEU A 16 -20.24 -9.00 4.73
C LEU A 16 -21.39 -9.78 4.09
N ALA A 17 -22.44 -10.16 4.83
CA ALA A 17 -23.61 -10.81 4.26
C ALA A 17 -24.50 -9.82 3.47
N GLN A 18 -24.53 -8.54 3.86
CA GLN A 18 -25.39 -7.51 3.26
C GLN A 18 -24.70 -6.69 2.16
N ALA A 19 -23.36 -6.61 2.18
CA ALA A 19 -22.57 -5.79 1.26
C ALA A 19 -22.75 -6.19 -0.21
N ARG A 20 -23.17 -5.29 -1.09
CA ARG A 20 -23.36 -5.59 -2.52
C ARG A 20 -22.08 -5.44 -3.33
N ASN A 21 -21.15 -4.57 -2.90
CA ASN A 21 -19.91 -4.26 -3.60
C ASN A 21 -18.74 -4.29 -2.62
N ILE A 22 -18.09 -5.45 -2.53
CA ILE A 22 -16.98 -5.67 -1.62
C ILE A 22 -15.66 -5.37 -2.33
N ILE A 23 -14.80 -4.56 -1.72
CA ILE A 23 -13.42 -4.39 -2.17
C ILE A 23 -12.48 -5.22 -1.31
N VAL A 24 -11.53 -5.90 -1.96
CA VAL A 24 -10.42 -6.58 -1.30
C VAL A 24 -9.10 -5.93 -1.72
N LEU A 25 -8.52 -5.12 -0.84
CA LEU A 25 -7.22 -4.50 -1.02
C LEU A 25 -6.12 -5.43 -0.51
N THR A 26 -5.18 -5.83 -1.37
CA THR A 26 -4.09 -6.76 -0.96
C THR A 26 -2.69 -6.18 -1.16
N GLY A 27 -1.79 -6.55 -0.26
CA GLY A 27 -0.36 -6.24 -0.34
C GLY A 27 0.52 -7.50 -0.23
N ALA A 28 1.83 -7.28 -0.14
CA ALA A 28 2.82 -8.37 -0.21
C ALA A 28 2.64 -9.43 0.89
N GLY A 29 2.08 -9.05 2.05
CA GLY A 29 1.78 -9.98 3.14
C GLY A 29 0.79 -11.07 2.75
N THR A 30 -0.11 -10.84 1.80
CA THR A 30 -1.05 -11.86 1.29
C THR A 30 -0.31 -13.02 0.60
N SER A 31 0.85 -12.74 0.00
CA SER A 31 1.66 -13.71 -0.74
C SER A 31 2.82 -14.30 0.07
N ALA A 32 3.05 -13.82 1.30
CA ALA A 32 4.16 -14.25 2.15
C ALA A 32 4.11 -15.76 2.43
N GLU A 33 2.93 -16.26 2.79
CA GLU A 33 2.71 -17.69 3.10
C GLU A 33 2.69 -18.58 1.85
N SER A 34 2.76 -17.99 0.64
CA SER A 34 3.06 -18.71 -0.61
C SER A 34 4.56 -18.84 -0.86
N GLY A 35 5.41 -18.39 0.07
CA GLY A 35 6.86 -18.41 -0.07
C GLY A 35 7.42 -17.30 -0.96
N ILE A 36 6.65 -16.21 -1.17
CA ILE A 36 7.12 -15.02 -1.88
C ILE A 36 7.62 -13.99 -0.83
N PRO A 37 8.90 -13.58 -0.87
CA PRO A 37 9.43 -12.60 0.05
C PRO A 37 8.65 -11.28 0.00
N THR A 38 8.37 -10.70 1.17
CA THR A 38 7.78 -9.36 1.25
C THR A 38 8.85 -8.28 1.13
N PHE A 39 8.46 -7.05 0.82
CA PHE A 39 9.38 -5.90 0.78
C PHE A 39 9.83 -5.39 2.17
N ARG A 40 9.56 -6.15 3.25
CA ARG A 40 9.95 -5.82 4.63
C ARG A 40 11.05 -6.76 5.13
N GLY A 41 11.90 -6.25 6.03
CA GLY A 41 12.94 -7.03 6.69
C GLY A 41 13.91 -7.65 5.69
N ALA A 42 14.37 -8.88 5.97
CA ALA A 42 15.30 -9.61 5.12
C ALA A 42 14.79 -9.82 3.68
N GLY A 43 13.46 -9.93 3.48
CA GLY A 43 12.86 -10.12 2.17
C GLY A 43 12.92 -8.91 1.25
N GLY A 44 13.24 -7.72 1.79
CA GLY A 44 13.38 -6.49 1.00
C GLY A 44 14.65 -6.41 0.16
N PHE A 45 15.61 -7.32 0.39
CA PHE A 45 16.91 -7.33 -0.27
C PHE A 45 16.98 -8.38 -1.39
N TRP A 46 17.67 -8.02 -2.47
CA TRP A 46 18.15 -8.96 -3.47
C TRP A 46 19.64 -8.68 -3.71
N ARG A 47 20.49 -9.68 -3.48
CA ARG A 47 21.92 -9.48 -3.26
C ARG A 47 22.14 -8.45 -2.15
N THR A 48 22.90 -7.39 -2.42
CA THR A 48 23.15 -6.27 -1.52
C THR A 48 22.21 -5.09 -1.75
N TYR A 49 21.32 -5.16 -2.75
CA TYR A 49 20.42 -4.06 -3.13
C TYR A 49 19.10 -4.15 -2.38
N GLN A 50 18.56 -2.99 -1.98
CA GLN A 50 17.16 -2.93 -1.60
C GLN A 50 16.30 -2.97 -2.86
N SER A 51 15.17 -3.68 -2.82
CA SER A 51 14.31 -3.86 -3.99
C SER A 51 13.84 -2.51 -4.60
N GLN A 52 13.60 -1.51 -3.76
CA GLN A 52 13.24 -0.16 -4.18
C GLN A 52 14.34 0.58 -4.94
N ASP A 53 15.61 0.20 -4.77
CA ASP A 53 16.73 0.84 -5.49
C ASP A 53 16.80 0.34 -6.93
N LEU A 54 16.40 -0.92 -7.17
CA LEU A 54 16.37 -1.56 -8.50
C LEU A 54 15.05 -1.33 -9.24
N ALA A 55 13.94 -1.18 -8.52
CA ALA A 55 12.63 -0.90 -9.08
C ALA A 55 12.45 0.60 -9.41
N THR A 56 13.38 1.18 -10.16
CA THR A 56 13.35 2.58 -10.64
C THR A 56 13.74 2.68 -12.11
N TYR A 57 13.17 3.64 -12.84
CA TYR A 57 13.58 3.91 -14.22
C TYR A 57 15.06 4.30 -14.32
N ASN A 58 15.57 5.05 -13.34
CA ASN A 58 16.98 5.43 -13.29
C ASN A 58 17.92 4.23 -13.12
N ALA A 59 17.55 3.22 -12.32
CA ALA A 59 18.34 1.99 -12.22
C ALA A 59 18.34 1.22 -13.55
N PHE A 60 17.17 1.12 -14.20
CA PHE A 60 17.06 0.47 -15.49
C PHE A 60 17.86 1.17 -16.59
N LYS A 61 17.84 2.50 -16.62
CA LYS A 61 18.65 3.29 -17.57
C LYS A 61 20.15 3.12 -17.33
N ARG A 62 20.59 3.01 -16.07
CA ARG A 62 22.01 2.82 -15.72
C ARG A 62 22.50 1.40 -15.99
N SER A 63 21.69 0.39 -15.69
CA SER A 63 22.04 -1.01 -15.88
C SER A 63 20.79 -1.85 -16.14
N PRO A 64 20.33 -1.95 -17.40
CA PRO A 64 19.16 -2.74 -17.73
C PRO A 64 19.39 -4.23 -17.47
N SER A 65 20.63 -4.71 -17.63
CA SER A 65 21.04 -6.09 -17.31
C SER A 65 20.79 -6.44 -15.85
N LEU A 66 21.27 -5.62 -14.91
CA LEU A 66 21.11 -5.87 -13.48
C LEU A 66 19.63 -5.89 -13.07
N VAL A 67 18.85 -4.94 -13.60
CA VAL A 67 17.41 -4.89 -13.33
C VAL A 67 16.69 -6.10 -13.92
N TRP A 68 17.07 -6.54 -15.12
CA TRP A 68 16.50 -7.74 -15.72
C TRP A 68 16.87 -9.02 -14.96
N GLU A 69 18.09 -9.16 -14.44
CA GLU A 69 18.44 -10.26 -13.53
C GLU A 69 17.55 -10.26 -12.27
N PHE A 70 17.34 -9.09 -11.65
CA PHE A 70 16.47 -8.95 -10.49
C PHE A 70 15.03 -9.39 -10.79
N TYR A 71 14.48 -8.97 -11.93
CA TYR A 71 13.12 -9.38 -12.32
C TYR A 71 13.04 -10.81 -12.81
N HIS A 72 14.07 -11.34 -13.48
CA HIS A 72 14.14 -12.73 -13.89
C HIS A 72 14.10 -13.65 -12.67
N TYR A 73 14.94 -13.41 -11.66
CA TYR A 73 14.89 -14.13 -10.39
C TYR A 73 13.48 -14.19 -9.80
N ARG A 74 12.80 -13.04 -9.75
CA ARG A 74 11.44 -12.96 -9.19
C ARG A 74 10.43 -13.71 -10.03
N ARG A 75 10.55 -13.68 -11.36
CA ARG A 75 9.71 -14.47 -12.27
C ARG A 75 9.90 -15.97 -12.02
N GLU A 76 11.14 -16.45 -12.03
CA GLU A 76 11.45 -17.86 -11.77
C GLU A 76 10.96 -18.32 -10.40
N LEU A 77 11.19 -17.49 -9.37
CA LEU A 77 10.70 -17.76 -8.02
C LEU A 77 9.17 -17.91 -8.01
N VAL A 78 8.44 -16.94 -8.57
CA VAL A 78 6.97 -16.90 -8.52
C VAL A 78 6.32 -17.99 -9.37
N LEU A 79 6.93 -18.39 -10.50
CA LEU A 79 6.47 -19.51 -11.32
C LEU A 79 6.39 -20.81 -10.51
N THR A 80 7.32 -21.04 -9.57
CA THR A 80 7.31 -22.21 -8.68
C THR A 80 6.32 -22.12 -7.52
N LYS A 81 5.77 -20.94 -7.21
CA LYS A 81 4.86 -20.74 -6.07
C LYS A 81 3.43 -21.04 -6.46
N LYS A 82 2.58 -21.36 -5.49
CA LYS A 82 1.13 -21.57 -5.68
C LYS A 82 0.34 -20.57 -4.83
N PRO A 83 -0.90 -20.22 -5.23
CA PRO A 83 -1.80 -19.47 -4.35
C PRO A 83 -1.98 -20.20 -3.02
N ASN A 84 -2.11 -19.45 -1.93
CA ASN A 84 -2.37 -19.98 -0.58
C ASN A 84 -3.86 -19.91 -0.22
N LYS A 85 -4.22 -20.37 0.99
CA LYS A 85 -5.62 -20.42 1.46
C LYS A 85 -6.33 -19.06 1.40
N ALA A 86 -5.64 -17.95 1.63
CA ALA A 86 -6.26 -16.62 1.54
C ALA A 86 -6.69 -16.28 0.11
N HIS A 87 -5.84 -16.57 -0.87
CA HIS A 87 -6.16 -16.34 -2.29
C HIS A 87 -7.36 -17.18 -2.74
N TYR A 88 -7.36 -18.47 -2.41
CA TYR A 88 -8.49 -19.34 -2.75
C TYR A 88 -9.79 -18.91 -2.06
N ALA A 89 -9.74 -18.51 -0.79
CA ALA A 89 -10.93 -18.01 -0.09
C ALA A 89 -11.49 -16.73 -0.72
N ILE A 90 -10.62 -15.83 -1.20
CA ILE A 90 -11.03 -14.62 -1.93
C ILE A 90 -11.69 -15.00 -3.26
N ALA A 91 -11.07 -15.87 -4.06
CA ALA A 91 -11.60 -16.32 -5.35
C ALA A 91 -12.94 -17.06 -5.21
N GLU A 92 -13.07 -17.93 -4.20
CA GLU A 92 -14.31 -18.64 -3.89
C GLU A 92 -15.41 -17.66 -3.48
N ALA A 93 -15.12 -16.72 -2.58
CA ALA A 93 -16.08 -15.70 -2.16
C ALA A 93 -16.55 -14.82 -3.32
N GLU A 94 -15.64 -14.40 -4.21
CA GLU A 94 -15.97 -13.66 -5.42
C GLU A 94 -16.95 -14.43 -6.31
N SER A 95 -16.65 -15.70 -6.60
CA SER A 95 -17.49 -16.57 -7.42
C SER A 95 -18.90 -16.72 -6.83
N LEU A 96 -19.00 -16.94 -5.53
CA LEU A 96 -20.29 -17.11 -4.85
C LEU A 96 -21.12 -15.82 -4.80
N LEU A 97 -20.48 -14.68 -4.55
CA LEU A 97 -21.15 -13.38 -4.59
C LEU A 97 -21.71 -13.07 -5.98
N LYS A 98 -20.94 -13.39 -7.03
CA LYS A 98 -21.36 -13.22 -8.43
C LYS A 98 -22.64 -14.00 -8.73
N ASN A 99 -22.78 -15.22 -8.20
CA ASN A 99 -23.96 -16.07 -8.41
C ASN A 99 -25.25 -15.49 -7.80
N VAL A 100 -25.14 -14.60 -6.82
CA VAL A 100 -26.30 -13.93 -6.19
C VAL A 100 -26.39 -12.45 -6.59
N GLY A 101 -25.74 -12.05 -7.68
CA GLY A 101 -25.82 -10.68 -8.22
C GLY A 101 -25.10 -9.63 -7.36
N ARG A 102 -24.08 -10.03 -6.60
CA ARG A 102 -23.20 -9.17 -5.82
C ARG A 102 -21.80 -9.15 -6.43
N LYS A 103 -21.02 -8.12 -6.12
CA LYS A 103 -19.70 -7.90 -6.70
C LYS A 103 -18.62 -7.93 -5.62
N MET A 104 -17.49 -8.56 -5.95
CA MET A 104 -16.25 -8.44 -5.20
C MET A 104 -15.13 -8.10 -6.16
N THR A 105 -14.40 -7.01 -5.90
CA THR A 105 -13.27 -6.58 -6.72
C THR A 105 -11.98 -6.65 -5.91
N VAL A 106 -10.98 -7.34 -6.41
CA VAL A 106 -9.64 -7.42 -5.81
C VAL A 106 -8.78 -6.29 -6.38
N ILE A 107 -8.30 -5.40 -5.52
CA ILE A 107 -7.36 -4.35 -5.88
C ILE A 107 -6.01 -4.69 -5.23
N THR A 108 -5.05 -5.16 -6.03
CA THR A 108 -3.79 -5.70 -5.51
C THR A 108 -2.60 -4.80 -5.82
N GLN A 109 -1.73 -4.61 -4.83
CA GLN A 109 -0.40 -4.01 -5.00
C GLN A 109 0.63 -5.04 -5.48
N ASN A 110 0.30 -6.33 -5.42
CA ASN A 110 1.18 -7.42 -5.79
C ASN A 110 1.25 -7.53 -7.31
N ILE A 111 2.40 -8.01 -7.78
CA ILE A 111 2.73 -8.17 -9.21
C ILE A 111 2.94 -9.66 -9.56
N ASP A 112 2.49 -10.57 -8.69
CA ASP A 112 2.81 -12.01 -8.72
C ASP A 112 1.79 -12.88 -9.47
N GLY A 113 0.60 -12.34 -9.78
CA GLY A 113 -0.46 -13.07 -10.47
C GLY A 113 -1.15 -14.17 -9.64
N LEU A 114 -0.94 -14.24 -8.32
CA LEU A 114 -1.48 -15.33 -7.50
C LEU A 114 -3.01 -15.27 -7.34
N HIS A 115 -3.62 -14.09 -7.35
CA HIS A 115 -5.09 -13.96 -7.30
C HIS A 115 -5.74 -14.57 -8.54
N GLN A 116 -5.24 -14.23 -9.72
CA GLN A 116 -5.73 -14.77 -11.00
C GLN A 116 -5.54 -16.29 -11.05
N ARG A 117 -4.39 -16.79 -10.59
CA ARG A 117 -4.12 -18.24 -10.50
C ARG A 117 -4.98 -18.97 -9.47
N ALA A 118 -5.50 -18.26 -8.46
CA ALA A 118 -6.47 -18.81 -7.51
C ALA A 118 -7.90 -18.86 -8.09
N GLY A 119 -8.14 -18.18 -9.21
CA GLY A 119 -9.44 -18.11 -9.88
C GLY A 119 -10.16 -16.76 -9.77
N SER A 120 -9.56 -15.75 -9.12
CA SER A 120 -10.18 -14.43 -9.05
C SER A 120 -10.26 -13.78 -10.44
N GLN A 121 -11.41 -13.19 -10.79
CA GLN A 121 -11.70 -12.67 -12.13
C GLN A 121 -11.65 -11.15 -12.19
N ASP A 122 -12.25 -10.46 -11.23
CA ASP A 122 -12.28 -9.00 -11.12
C ASP A 122 -11.08 -8.49 -10.32
N VAL A 123 -9.90 -8.52 -10.96
CA VAL A 123 -8.61 -8.16 -10.35
C VAL A 123 -8.01 -6.91 -11.02
N ILE A 124 -7.77 -5.88 -10.22
CA ILE A 124 -7.06 -4.66 -10.58
C ILE A 124 -5.62 -4.73 -10.05
N GLU A 125 -4.65 -4.95 -10.93
CA GLU A 125 -3.22 -4.96 -10.63
C GLU A 125 -2.66 -3.53 -10.61
N LEU A 126 -2.62 -2.88 -9.44
CA LEU A 126 -2.20 -1.48 -9.32
C LEU A 126 -0.80 -1.24 -9.89
N HIS A 127 0.14 -2.14 -9.60
CA HIS A 127 1.55 -1.95 -9.92
C HIS A 127 2.01 -2.76 -11.15
N GLY A 128 1.08 -3.23 -11.98
CA GLY A 128 1.39 -4.07 -13.15
C GLY A 128 1.67 -5.52 -12.78
N SER A 129 2.48 -6.23 -13.58
CA SER A 129 2.67 -7.69 -13.44
C SER A 129 4.08 -8.14 -13.82
N LEU A 130 4.63 -9.11 -13.06
CA LEU A 130 5.91 -9.79 -13.39
C LEU A 130 5.85 -10.52 -14.74
N PHE A 131 4.65 -10.91 -15.17
CA PHE A 131 4.42 -11.68 -16.37
C PHE A 131 3.89 -10.83 -17.53
N LYS A 132 4.13 -9.52 -17.48
CA LYS A 132 3.91 -8.61 -18.61
C LYS A 132 5.19 -7.81 -18.88
N THR A 133 5.41 -7.52 -20.15
CA THR A 133 6.54 -6.70 -20.63
C THR A 133 6.02 -5.52 -21.43
N ARG A 134 6.70 -4.38 -21.33
CA ARG A 134 6.41 -3.16 -22.10
C ARG A 134 7.65 -2.78 -22.91
N CYS A 135 7.50 -2.55 -24.21
CA CYS A 135 8.59 -2.04 -25.04
C CYS A 135 8.86 -0.57 -24.74
N ILE A 136 10.12 -0.17 -24.56
CA ILE A 136 10.46 1.24 -24.32
C ILE A 136 10.44 2.11 -25.59
N LYS A 137 10.27 1.50 -26.76
CA LYS A 137 10.27 2.18 -28.07
C LYS A 137 8.86 2.33 -28.64
N CYS A 138 8.09 1.24 -28.74
CA CYS A 138 6.74 1.27 -29.30
C CYS A 138 5.62 1.12 -28.27
N GLU A 139 5.97 1.05 -26.98
CA GLU A 139 5.03 0.94 -25.85
C GLU A 139 4.14 -0.29 -25.82
N ASN A 140 4.27 -1.19 -26.80
CA ASN A 140 3.51 -2.44 -26.85
C ASN A 140 3.67 -3.24 -25.56
N VAL A 141 2.54 -3.64 -24.97
CA VAL A 141 2.47 -4.44 -23.74
C VAL A 141 2.02 -5.85 -24.08
N THR A 142 2.80 -6.84 -23.68
CA THR A 142 2.47 -8.26 -23.92
C THR A 142 2.69 -9.09 -22.68
N SER A 143 1.83 -10.08 -22.47
CA SER A 143 2.09 -11.14 -21.50
C SER A 143 3.31 -11.97 -21.92
N ASN A 144 4.11 -12.38 -20.95
CA ASN A 144 5.26 -13.25 -21.16
C ASN A 144 5.45 -14.14 -19.93
N PHE A 145 5.33 -15.45 -20.14
CA PHE A 145 5.54 -16.50 -19.14
C PHE A 145 6.75 -17.38 -19.47
N ASP A 146 7.59 -16.96 -20.43
CA ASP A 146 8.78 -17.68 -20.85
C ASP A 146 9.76 -17.79 -19.65
N SER A 147 10.34 -18.98 -19.47
CA SER A 147 11.34 -19.32 -18.45
C SER A 147 12.49 -20.06 -19.16
N PRO A 148 13.68 -19.44 -19.31
CA PRO A 148 13.97 -18.03 -19.00
C PRO A 148 13.26 -17.07 -19.99
N ILE A 149 13.14 -15.79 -19.62
CA ILE A 149 12.50 -14.77 -20.48
C ILE A 149 13.30 -14.48 -21.77
N CYS A 150 14.62 -14.66 -21.73
CA CYS A 150 15.50 -14.73 -22.89
C CYS A 150 16.71 -15.61 -22.56
N ALA A 151 17.36 -16.16 -23.59
CA ALA A 151 18.50 -17.07 -23.43
C ALA A 151 19.65 -16.46 -22.61
N ALA A 152 19.93 -15.17 -22.76
CA ALA A 152 21.02 -14.52 -22.05
C ALA A 152 20.83 -14.41 -20.52
N LEU A 153 19.60 -14.63 -20.03
CA LEU A 153 19.29 -14.64 -18.60
C LEU A 153 19.27 -16.05 -17.99
N GLU A 154 19.45 -17.10 -18.79
CA GLU A 154 19.44 -18.49 -18.32
C GLU A 154 20.46 -18.72 -17.21
N GLY A 155 20.00 -19.27 -16.07
CA GLY A 155 20.84 -19.54 -14.91
C GLY A 155 21.32 -18.30 -14.14
N LEU A 156 20.88 -17.09 -14.52
CA LEU A 156 21.26 -15.84 -13.86
C LEU A 156 20.21 -15.37 -12.83
N GLY A 157 20.51 -14.29 -12.12
CA GLY A 157 19.60 -13.69 -11.14
C GLY A 157 19.70 -14.22 -9.72
N ALA A 158 20.62 -15.13 -9.41
CA ALA A 158 20.80 -15.67 -8.06
C ALA A 158 20.85 -14.54 -6.99
N PRO A 159 20.08 -14.66 -5.88
CA PRO A 159 19.94 -13.60 -4.89
C PRO A 159 21.12 -13.52 -3.90
N ASP A 160 22.11 -14.43 -4.02
CA ASP A 160 23.29 -14.48 -3.16
C ASP A 160 24.11 -13.18 -3.27
N PRO A 161 24.40 -12.49 -2.14
CA PRO A 161 25.15 -11.23 -2.15
C PRO A 161 26.58 -11.35 -2.68
N ASN A 162 27.16 -12.55 -2.75
CA ASN A 162 28.49 -12.79 -3.29
C ASN A 162 28.51 -12.93 -4.83
N VAL A 163 27.34 -13.08 -5.46
CA VAL A 163 27.23 -13.18 -6.92
C VAL A 163 27.41 -11.79 -7.53
N LYS A 164 28.48 -11.63 -8.31
CA LYS A 164 28.72 -10.42 -9.10
C LYS A 164 27.98 -10.53 -10.44
N SER A 165 27.34 -9.43 -10.83
CA SER A 165 26.73 -9.31 -12.16
C SER A 165 27.80 -8.96 -13.18
N SER A 166 27.86 -9.74 -14.27
CA SER A 166 28.56 -9.34 -15.49
C SER A 166 27.54 -8.69 -16.44
N PRO A 167 27.79 -7.48 -16.97
CA PRO A 167 26.82 -6.81 -17.83
C PRO A 167 26.52 -7.61 -19.10
N ILE A 168 25.25 -8.00 -19.27
CA ILE A 168 24.73 -8.56 -20.51
C ILE A 168 24.55 -7.42 -21.52
N PRO A 169 25.04 -7.55 -22.77
CA PRO A 169 24.80 -6.55 -23.81
C PRO A 169 23.29 -6.31 -24.05
N GLU A 170 22.89 -5.07 -24.28
CA GLU A 170 21.48 -4.67 -24.34
C GLU A 170 20.71 -5.38 -25.48
N GLU A 171 21.39 -5.71 -26.56
CA GLU A 171 20.88 -6.46 -27.70
C GLU A 171 20.51 -7.91 -27.37
N GLN A 172 21.09 -8.48 -26.29
CA GLN A 172 20.81 -9.84 -25.82
C GLN A 172 19.74 -9.88 -24.70
N LEU A 173 19.41 -8.72 -24.11
CA LEU A 173 18.32 -8.58 -23.15
C LEU A 173 16.94 -8.74 -23.82
N PRO A 174 15.84 -8.91 -23.06
CA PRO A 174 14.52 -9.10 -23.66
C PRO A 174 14.16 -8.00 -24.67
N ARG A 175 13.89 -8.39 -25.93
CA ARG A 175 13.58 -7.48 -27.05
C ARG A 175 12.13 -7.62 -27.52
N CYS A 176 11.59 -6.53 -28.05
CA CYS A 176 10.26 -6.50 -28.62
C CYS A 176 10.15 -7.50 -29.78
N LYS A 177 9.09 -8.33 -29.77
CA LYS A 177 8.81 -9.31 -30.83
C LYS A 177 8.26 -8.65 -32.13
N ILE A 178 7.86 -7.37 -32.10
CA ILE A 178 7.44 -6.63 -33.29
C ILE A 178 8.67 -6.37 -34.19
N GLU A 179 8.60 -6.88 -35.42
CA GLU A 179 9.73 -6.92 -36.36
C GLU A 179 10.32 -5.54 -36.67
N THR A 180 9.47 -4.54 -36.87
CA THR A 180 9.89 -3.15 -37.14
C THR A 180 10.39 -2.39 -35.92
N CYS A 181 10.21 -2.94 -34.72
CA CYS A 181 10.57 -2.26 -33.47
C CYS A 181 11.88 -2.76 -32.89
N LYS A 182 11.93 -4.06 -32.53
CA LYS A 182 13.01 -4.75 -31.78
C LYS A 182 13.57 -3.96 -30.58
N GLY A 183 12.80 -3.02 -30.03
CA GLY A 183 13.23 -2.18 -28.91
C GLY A 183 13.39 -2.98 -27.62
N LEU A 184 14.22 -2.48 -26.70
CA LEU A 184 14.40 -3.08 -25.38
C LEU A 184 13.05 -3.18 -24.67
N LEU A 185 12.78 -4.34 -24.08
CA LEU A 185 11.67 -4.51 -23.18
C LEU A 185 12.09 -4.10 -21.78
N ARG A 186 11.11 -3.62 -21.01
CA ARG A 186 11.16 -3.56 -19.55
C ARG A 186 10.01 -4.38 -18.96
N PRO A 187 10.09 -4.80 -17.70
CA PRO A 187 8.92 -5.29 -16.98
C PRO A 187 7.79 -4.26 -17.02
N HIS A 188 6.57 -4.71 -17.26
CA HIS A 188 5.38 -3.87 -17.22
C HIS A 188 4.91 -3.74 -15.78
N ILE A 189 5.73 -3.05 -15.00
CA ILE A 189 5.57 -2.80 -13.57
C ILE A 189 5.72 -1.30 -13.36
N VAL A 190 4.90 -0.74 -12.48
CA VAL A 190 5.04 0.64 -12.03
C VAL A 190 6.23 0.71 -11.08
N TRP A 191 7.25 1.46 -11.47
CA TRP A 191 8.43 1.68 -10.64
C TRP A 191 8.26 2.84 -9.66
N PHE A 192 9.10 2.88 -8.64
CA PHE A 192 9.14 4.01 -7.72
C PHE A 192 9.47 5.29 -8.51
N GLY A 193 8.65 6.32 -8.32
CA GLY A 193 8.72 7.58 -9.05
C GLY A 193 7.89 7.61 -10.34
N GLU A 194 7.28 6.51 -10.75
CA GLU A 194 6.33 6.47 -11.87
C GLU A 194 4.89 6.62 -11.38
N ASN A 195 4.03 7.16 -12.24
CA ASN A 195 2.59 7.21 -12.00
C ASN A 195 1.94 5.85 -12.27
N LEU A 196 0.86 5.56 -11.56
CA LEU A 196 -0.04 4.47 -11.97
C LEU A 196 -0.66 4.81 -13.34
N GLU A 197 -0.99 3.78 -14.12
CA GLU A 197 -1.69 3.97 -15.39
C GLU A 197 -3.08 4.56 -15.17
N GLU A 198 -3.47 5.54 -15.98
CA GLU A 198 -4.75 6.27 -15.84
C GLU A 198 -5.95 5.33 -15.83
N LYS A 199 -6.02 4.39 -16.79
CA LYS A 199 -7.07 3.35 -16.82
C LYS A 199 -7.16 2.51 -15.53
N VAL A 200 -6.03 2.29 -14.84
CA VAL A 200 -5.97 1.54 -13.58
C VAL A 200 -6.47 2.41 -12.42
N ILE A 201 -6.13 3.69 -12.42
CA ILE A 201 -6.68 4.69 -11.50
C ILE A 201 -8.20 4.78 -11.68
N ASP A 202 -8.68 4.96 -12.90
CA ASP A 202 -10.12 5.09 -13.20
C ASP A 202 -10.90 3.85 -12.76
N ALA A 203 -10.40 2.65 -13.10
CA ALA A 203 -11.01 1.40 -12.67
C ALA A 203 -11.05 1.29 -11.13
N THR A 204 -9.95 1.67 -10.46
CA THR A 204 -9.85 1.68 -9.00
C THR A 204 -10.83 2.67 -8.39
N GLU A 205 -10.89 3.91 -8.89
CA GLU A 205 -11.81 4.93 -8.39
C GLU A 205 -13.27 4.54 -8.59
N ASN A 206 -13.61 3.94 -9.72
CA ASN A 206 -14.96 3.46 -9.99
C ASN A 206 -15.36 2.34 -9.03
N ALA A 207 -14.47 1.37 -8.78
CA ALA A 207 -14.72 0.34 -7.75
C ALA A 207 -14.91 0.99 -6.36
N LEU A 208 -14.04 1.92 -5.98
CA LEU A 208 -14.09 2.60 -4.68
C LEU A 208 -15.36 3.45 -4.48
N LYS A 209 -15.96 3.99 -5.56
CA LYS A 209 -17.21 4.77 -5.48
C LYS A 209 -18.39 3.90 -5.02
N GLU A 210 -18.51 2.70 -5.58
CA GLU A 210 -19.63 1.77 -5.36
C GLU A 210 -19.47 0.90 -4.10
N CYS A 211 -18.27 0.85 -3.53
CA CYS A 211 -17.90 0.02 -2.38
C CYS A 211 -18.76 0.27 -1.15
N ASP A 212 -19.27 -0.81 -0.55
CA ASP A 212 -20.03 -0.80 0.71
C ASP A 212 -19.45 -1.69 1.82
N ALA A 213 -18.41 -2.48 1.53
CA ALA A 213 -17.51 -3.07 2.54
C ALA A 213 -16.10 -3.29 1.97
N CYS A 214 -15.07 -3.16 2.81
CA CYS A 214 -13.68 -3.30 2.38
C CYS A 214 -12.88 -4.22 3.31
N LEU A 215 -12.11 -5.11 2.71
CA LEU A 215 -11.09 -5.91 3.39
C LEU A 215 -9.71 -5.40 2.96
N ILE A 216 -8.81 -5.12 3.90
CA ILE A 216 -7.41 -4.81 3.60
C ILE A 216 -6.52 -5.90 4.18
N ILE A 217 -5.80 -6.61 3.33
CA ILE A 217 -5.13 -7.88 3.66
C ILE A 217 -3.64 -7.75 3.36
N GLY A 218 -2.81 -8.03 4.38
CA GLY A 218 -1.36 -8.14 4.19
C GLY A 218 -0.68 -6.91 3.61
N SER A 219 -1.23 -5.71 3.85
CA SER A 219 -0.66 -4.44 3.38
C SER A 219 0.03 -3.70 4.50
N SER A 220 1.14 -3.04 4.19
CA SER A 220 1.84 -2.16 5.12
C SER A 220 1.16 -0.82 5.32
N SER A 221 0.28 -0.43 4.39
CA SER A 221 -0.37 0.88 4.34
C SER A 221 0.61 2.06 4.36
N VAL A 222 1.77 1.92 3.69
CA VAL A 222 2.79 2.99 3.58
C VAL A 222 3.07 3.46 2.16
N VAL A 223 2.80 2.63 1.14
CA VAL A 223 3.09 2.95 -0.26
C VAL A 223 1.90 3.66 -0.89
N TYR A 224 2.12 4.89 -1.33
CA TYR A 224 1.10 5.71 -2.00
C TYR A 224 1.08 5.44 -3.52
N PRO A 225 -0.10 5.56 -4.16
CA PRO A 225 -1.37 5.99 -3.59
C PRO A 225 -2.15 4.89 -2.84
N ALA A 226 -1.81 3.61 -3.00
CA ALA A 226 -2.59 2.48 -2.47
C ALA A 226 -2.91 2.56 -0.95
N ALA A 227 -1.98 3.08 -0.15
CA ALA A 227 -2.14 3.29 1.29
C ALA A 227 -3.34 4.18 1.68
N MET A 228 -3.85 5.01 0.76
CA MET A 228 -4.95 5.94 1.04
C MET A 228 -6.34 5.35 0.81
N TYR A 229 -6.47 4.26 0.06
CA TYR A 229 -7.78 3.77 -0.39
C TYR A 229 -8.66 3.28 0.77
N ALA A 230 -8.15 2.37 1.60
CA ALA A 230 -8.89 1.89 2.78
C ALA A 230 -9.22 3.03 3.78
N PRO A 231 -8.29 3.93 4.14
CA PRO A 231 -8.61 5.09 4.96
C PRO A 231 -9.68 6.02 4.35
N ALA A 232 -9.69 6.22 3.03
CA ALA A 232 -10.69 7.03 2.36
C ALA A 232 -12.09 6.41 2.43
N LEU A 233 -12.19 5.09 2.31
CA LEU A 233 -13.44 4.34 2.51
C LEU A 233 -13.93 4.44 3.97
N ALA A 234 -13.04 4.22 4.94
CA ALA A 234 -13.37 4.37 6.35
C ALA A 234 -13.85 5.79 6.71
N ALA A 235 -13.28 6.82 6.07
CA ALA A 235 -13.71 8.21 6.24
C ALA A 235 -15.11 8.50 5.67
N ARG A 236 -15.63 7.64 4.78
CA ARG A 236 -17.00 7.65 4.25
C ARG A 236 -17.96 6.77 5.07
N ASN A 237 -17.53 6.28 6.24
CA ASN A 237 -18.25 5.31 7.08
C ASN A 237 -18.49 3.95 6.39
N ILE A 238 -17.71 3.62 5.36
CA ILE A 238 -17.71 2.25 4.81
C ILE A 238 -16.95 1.35 5.81
N PRO A 239 -17.52 0.21 6.22
CA PRO A 239 -16.83 -0.75 7.07
C PRO A 239 -15.53 -1.25 6.44
N VAL A 240 -14.43 -1.11 7.17
CA VAL A 240 -13.12 -1.61 6.77
C VAL A 240 -12.63 -2.61 7.80
N ALA A 241 -12.23 -3.80 7.33
CA ALA A 241 -11.62 -4.84 8.12
C ALA A 241 -10.16 -5.09 7.66
N GLU A 242 -9.22 -4.85 8.56
CA GLU A 242 -7.80 -5.13 8.32
C GLU A 242 -7.41 -6.53 8.79
N PHE A 243 -6.71 -7.27 7.94
CA PHE A 243 -6.16 -8.60 8.21
C PHE A 243 -4.66 -8.53 8.05
N ASN A 244 -3.92 -8.58 9.15
CA ASN A 244 -2.48 -8.37 9.12
C ASN A 244 -1.77 -9.00 10.31
N ILE A 245 -0.50 -9.36 10.16
CA ILE A 245 0.31 -9.92 11.26
C ILE A 245 0.63 -8.83 12.30
N GLU A 246 0.73 -7.59 11.85
CA GLU A 246 1.08 -6.42 12.66
C GLU A 246 0.08 -5.29 12.43
N SER A 247 -0.07 -4.41 13.42
CA SER A 247 -0.78 -3.15 13.22
C SER A 247 0.01 -2.22 12.30
N THR A 248 -0.71 -1.43 11.52
CA THR A 248 -0.19 -0.43 10.57
C THR A 248 -0.44 0.98 11.10
N PRO A 249 0.17 2.03 10.50
CA PRO A 249 -0.08 3.42 10.91
C PRO A 249 -1.55 3.86 10.83
N VAL A 250 -2.39 3.10 10.11
CA VAL A 250 -3.80 3.41 9.86
C VAL A 250 -4.75 2.41 10.51
N THR A 251 -4.29 1.40 11.24
CA THR A 251 -5.15 0.40 11.91
C THR A 251 -6.26 1.05 12.73
N SER A 252 -5.94 2.10 13.49
CA SER A 252 -6.91 2.82 14.33
C SER A 252 -8.01 3.56 13.55
N ASN A 253 -7.89 3.67 12.22
CA ASN A 253 -8.92 4.25 11.35
C ASN A 253 -10.02 3.24 11.01
N PHE A 254 -9.76 1.94 11.17
CA PHE A 254 -10.64 0.86 10.70
C PHE A 254 -11.56 0.35 11.80
N GLN A 255 -12.71 -0.19 11.37
CA GLN A 255 -13.70 -0.73 12.30
C GLN A 255 -13.24 -2.07 12.88
N PHE A 256 -12.53 -2.87 12.09
CA PHE A 256 -12.06 -4.19 12.49
C PHE A 256 -10.57 -4.35 12.22
N HIS A 257 -9.88 -5.05 13.12
CA HIS A 257 -8.49 -5.48 12.96
C HIS A 257 -8.35 -6.93 13.43
N PHE A 258 -8.02 -7.82 12.50
CA PHE A 258 -7.76 -9.23 12.74
C PHE A 258 -6.26 -9.47 12.65
N LYS A 259 -5.64 -9.62 13.81
CA LYS A 259 -4.22 -9.92 13.92
C LYS A 259 -3.96 -11.41 13.66
N GLY A 260 -3.12 -11.73 12.67
CA GLY A 260 -2.70 -13.11 12.42
C GLY A 260 -2.33 -13.40 10.96
N PRO A 261 -1.96 -14.66 10.66
CA PRO A 261 -1.71 -15.12 9.30
C PRO A 261 -2.96 -15.00 8.44
N CYS A 262 -2.82 -14.46 7.24
CA CYS A 262 -3.96 -14.26 6.35
C CYS A 262 -4.57 -15.59 5.88
N THR A 263 -3.78 -16.66 5.84
CA THR A 263 -4.27 -18.01 5.50
C THR A 263 -5.19 -18.63 6.56
N GLU A 264 -5.26 -18.03 7.74
CA GLU A 264 -6.18 -18.43 8.81
C GLU A 264 -7.33 -17.42 8.94
N THR A 265 -7.01 -16.14 9.02
CA THR A 265 -8.00 -15.10 9.34
C THR A 265 -8.94 -14.78 8.18
N VAL A 266 -8.44 -14.82 6.94
CA VAL A 266 -9.25 -14.47 5.76
C VAL A 266 -10.27 -15.56 5.43
N PRO A 267 -9.90 -16.87 5.39
CA PRO A 267 -10.89 -17.92 5.20
C PRO A 267 -11.99 -17.91 6.27
N GLU A 268 -11.65 -17.67 7.54
CA GLU A 268 -12.65 -17.60 8.61
C GLU A 268 -13.60 -16.41 8.45
N ALA A 269 -13.12 -15.24 8.01
CA ALA A 269 -13.97 -14.10 7.70
C ALA A 269 -14.93 -14.38 6.54
N LEU A 270 -14.43 -14.99 5.47
CA LEU A 270 -15.16 -15.18 4.21
C LEU A 270 -16.09 -16.40 4.22
N LYS A 271 -15.85 -17.40 5.07
CA LYS A 271 -16.67 -18.61 5.21
C LYS A 271 -18.17 -18.34 5.36
N TYR A 272 -18.55 -17.21 5.95
CA TYR A 272 -19.95 -16.88 6.21
C TYR A 272 -20.62 -16.10 5.07
N ILE A 273 -19.84 -15.51 4.16
CA ILE A 273 -20.38 -15.02 2.88
C ILE A 273 -20.91 -16.22 2.09
N VAL A 274 -20.19 -17.35 2.12
CA VAL A 274 -20.57 -18.60 1.46
C VAL A 274 -21.89 -19.15 2.01
N ASN A 275 -22.05 -19.17 3.34
CA ASN A 275 -23.21 -19.78 4.00
C ASN A 275 -24.48 -18.89 4.05
N SER A 276 -24.37 -17.60 3.77
CA SER A 276 -25.51 -16.67 3.74
C SER A 276 -26.13 -16.52 2.33
N CYS A 277 -25.48 -17.07 1.31
CA CYS A 277 -26.01 -17.15 -0.06
C CYS A 277 -26.99 -18.34 -0.23
N THR A 278 -27.08 -19.24 0.75
CA THR A 278 -28.24 -20.09 0.99
C THR A 278 -29.22 -19.32 1.90
N PRO A 279 -30.54 -19.34 1.64
CA PRO A 279 -31.51 -18.68 2.52
C PRO A 279 -31.39 -19.24 3.94
N LEU A 280 -30.77 -18.48 4.83
CA LEU A 280 -30.76 -18.81 6.25
C LEU A 280 -32.16 -18.51 6.81
N VAL A 281 -33.00 -19.54 6.86
CA VAL A 281 -34.15 -19.57 7.77
C VAL A 281 -33.58 -19.65 9.19
N TYR A 282 -33.21 -18.51 9.75
CA TYR A 282 -32.95 -18.41 11.18
C TYR A 282 -34.26 -18.00 11.86
N SER A 283 -34.80 -18.91 12.67
CA SER A 283 -35.94 -18.62 13.53
C SER A 283 -35.55 -17.52 14.51
N GLN A 284 -36.38 -16.48 14.58
CA GLN A 284 -36.29 -15.43 15.59
C GLN A 284 -36.60 -16.01 16.97
N SER A 285 -35.62 -16.57 17.67
CA SER A 285 -35.83 -16.92 19.08
C SER A 285 -34.70 -16.58 20.05
N GLN A 286 -33.60 -15.96 19.62
CA GLN A 286 -32.55 -15.51 20.57
C GLN A 286 -31.87 -14.19 20.19
N ILE A 287 -32.66 -13.12 20.03
CA ILE A 287 -32.14 -11.74 20.16
C ILE A 287 -33.01 -11.03 21.20
N GLY A 288 -32.45 -10.81 22.38
CA GLY A 288 -33.05 -9.98 23.41
C GLY A 288 -33.34 -8.59 22.83
N LYS A 289 -34.57 -8.11 23.05
CA LYS A 289 -35.04 -6.79 22.62
C LYS A 289 -34.15 -5.70 23.22
N MET A 290 -33.27 -5.10 22.43
CA MET A 290 -32.71 -3.80 22.73
C MET A 290 -33.62 -2.74 22.10
N HIS A 291 -34.43 -2.09 22.93
CA HIS A 291 -35.20 -0.92 22.56
C HIS A 291 -34.26 0.22 22.15
N TYR A 292 -34.42 0.73 20.93
CA TYR A 292 -33.86 2.01 20.54
C TYR A 292 -34.87 3.09 20.94
N SER A 293 -34.55 3.88 21.97
CA SER A 293 -35.31 5.08 22.29
C SER A 293 -34.85 6.22 21.39
N THR A 294 -35.78 6.72 20.57
CA THR A 294 -35.64 8.01 19.89
C THR A 294 -35.81 9.11 20.93
N SER A 295 -34.71 9.76 21.32
CA SER A 295 -34.76 11.08 21.96
C SER A 295 -34.30 12.13 20.94
N THR A 296 -35.27 12.93 20.51
CA THR A 296 -35.03 14.26 19.95
C THR A 296 -34.55 15.14 21.09
N ASP A 297 -33.31 15.64 21.03
CA ASP A 297 -32.98 16.83 21.79
C ASP A 297 -31.97 17.74 21.10
N LYS A 298 -32.19 19.04 21.36
CA LYS A 298 -31.65 20.21 20.68
C LYS A 298 -30.17 20.45 20.96
N ASN A 299 -29.53 21.09 19.99
CA ASN A 299 -28.39 22.02 20.09
C ASN A 299 -27.44 21.83 21.29
N SER A 300 -26.36 21.10 21.08
CA SER A 300 -25.15 21.19 21.90
C SER A 300 -23.96 21.46 20.99
N ASP A 301 -23.12 22.43 21.34
CA ASP A 301 -21.86 22.71 20.65
C ASP A 301 -20.98 21.46 20.68
N VAL A 302 -21.00 20.70 19.59
CA VAL A 302 -20.24 19.45 19.46
C VAL A 302 -18.76 19.79 19.38
N LYS A 303 -18.05 19.57 20.49
CA LYS A 303 -16.59 19.67 20.55
C LYS A 303 -15.99 18.64 19.59
N LEU A 304 -15.57 19.10 18.40
CA LEU A 304 -15.04 18.25 17.34
C LEU A 304 -13.92 17.33 17.86
N SER A 305 -14.06 16.02 17.60
CA SER A 305 -13.04 15.03 17.94
C SER A 305 -11.72 15.33 17.22
N LYS A 306 -10.58 14.88 17.78
CA LYS A 306 -9.25 15.03 17.13
C LYS A 306 -9.26 14.50 15.68
N ARG A 307 -10.02 13.42 15.44
CA ARG A 307 -10.27 12.82 14.13
C ARG A 307 -11.01 13.76 13.18
N GLN A 308 -12.09 14.39 13.65
CA GLN A 308 -12.86 15.33 12.82
C GLN A 308 -12.06 16.61 12.48
N LYS A 309 -11.25 17.11 13.43
CA LYS A 309 -10.35 18.23 13.20
C LYS A 309 -9.30 17.92 12.13
N PHE A 310 -8.73 16.72 12.15
CA PHE A 310 -7.78 16.25 11.15
C PHE A 310 -8.42 16.11 9.75
N VAL A 311 -9.61 15.50 9.66
CA VAL A 311 -10.34 15.37 8.38
C VAL A 311 -10.67 16.74 7.79
N ASN A 312 -11.16 17.67 8.62
CA ASN A 312 -11.45 19.03 8.17
C ASN A 312 -10.17 19.75 7.73
N PHE A 313 -9.06 19.57 8.44
CA PHE A 313 -7.77 20.12 8.07
C PHE A 313 -7.29 19.63 6.70
N ILE A 314 -7.37 18.32 6.42
CA ILE A 314 -6.91 17.76 5.13
C ILE A 314 -7.81 18.22 3.99
N LYS A 315 -9.13 18.24 4.18
CA LYS A 315 -10.07 18.77 3.17
C LYS A 315 -9.80 20.24 2.85
N GLN A 316 -9.46 21.03 3.86
CA GLN A 316 -9.29 22.47 3.72
C GLN A 316 -7.89 22.87 3.22
N TYR A 317 -6.85 22.18 3.67
CA TYR A 317 -5.46 22.60 3.49
C TYR A 317 -4.57 21.58 2.78
N GLY A 318 -5.07 20.40 2.38
CA GLY A 318 -4.26 19.26 1.90
C GLY A 318 -3.06 19.62 1.01
N PRO A 319 -3.25 20.29 -0.15
CA PRO A 319 -2.14 20.67 -1.03
C PRO A 319 -1.14 21.65 -0.39
N ILE A 320 -1.62 22.62 0.40
CA ILE A 320 -0.79 23.59 1.10
C ILE A 320 -0.02 22.90 2.23
N ALA A 321 -0.67 22.01 2.96
CA ALA A 321 -0.07 21.21 4.02
C ALA A 321 1.07 20.33 3.47
N VAL A 322 0.90 19.75 2.28
CA VAL A 322 1.97 18.98 1.60
C VAL A 322 3.14 19.89 1.24
N ALA A 323 2.89 21.06 0.64
CA ALA A 323 3.94 22.01 0.28
C ALA A 323 4.71 22.52 1.52
N VAL A 324 3.98 22.87 2.58
CA VAL A 324 4.54 23.29 3.88
C VAL A 324 5.36 22.17 4.52
N HIS A 325 4.87 20.93 4.48
CA HIS A 325 5.57 19.77 5.02
C HIS A 325 6.89 19.52 4.29
N ILE A 326 6.88 19.55 2.96
CA ILE A 326 8.08 19.37 2.13
C ILE A 326 9.07 20.50 2.41
N GLY A 327 8.61 21.75 2.37
CA GLY A 327 9.45 22.94 2.54
C GLY A 327 10.22 22.91 3.86
N HIS A 328 9.54 22.76 5.00
CA HIS A 328 10.27 22.73 6.25
C HIS A 328 11.02 21.41 6.48
N SER A 329 10.62 20.29 5.86
CA SER A 329 11.39 19.04 5.94
C SER A 329 12.78 19.22 5.35
N LEU A 330 12.87 19.96 4.24
CA LEU A 330 14.14 20.32 3.61
C LEU A 330 14.95 21.29 4.48
N ILE A 331 14.30 22.28 5.11
CA ILE A 331 14.96 23.21 6.05
C ILE A 331 15.55 22.46 7.25
N ILE A 332 14.77 21.56 7.87
CA ILE A 332 15.22 20.77 9.02
C ILE A 332 16.37 19.85 8.61
N LEU A 333 16.26 19.15 7.47
CA LEU A 333 17.32 18.28 6.99
C LEU A 333 18.61 19.06 6.67
N GLY A 334 18.49 20.20 5.99
CA GLY A 334 19.62 21.08 5.66
C GLY A 334 20.27 21.68 6.90
N GLY A 335 19.48 22.09 7.89
CA GLY A 335 19.97 22.59 9.17
C GLY A 335 20.71 21.52 9.96
N LEU A 336 20.17 20.31 10.05
CA LEU A 336 20.83 19.16 10.68
C LEU A 336 22.13 18.78 9.97
N TYR A 337 22.12 18.77 8.63
CA TYR A 337 23.30 18.51 7.83
C TYR A 337 24.39 19.55 8.07
N THR A 338 24.02 20.84 8.07
CA THR A 338 24.95 21.95 8.32
C THR A 338 25.52 21.90 9.73
N ALA A 339 24.69 21.64 10.74
CA ALA A 339 25.13 21.51 12.13
C ALA A 339 26.16 20.39 12.30
N LEU A 340 25.86 19.20 11.76
CA LEU A 340 26.79 18.06 11.78
C LEU A 340 28.07 18.34 10.98
N TYR A 341 27.96 19.03 9.84
CA TYR A 341 29.11 19.43 9.02
C TYR A 341 30.02 20.44 9.74
N CYS A 342 29.44 21.34 10.54
CA CYS A 342 30.17 22.27 11.41
C CYS A 342 30.70 21.63 12.70
N GLY A 343 30.56 20.31 12.87
CA GLY A 343 31.10 19.58 14.02
C GLY A 343 30.25 19.63 15.29
N LEU A 344 28.98 20.05 15.22
CA LEU A 344 28.06 19.94 16.36
C LEU A 344 27.70 18.47 16.60
N ASP A 345 27.87 18.01 17.83
CA ASP A 345 27.47 16.66 18.25
C ASP A 345 25.96 16.59 18.52
N VAL A 346 25.20 16.57 17.43
CA VAL A 346 23.73 16.45 17.47
C VAL A 346 23.30 15.06 17.98
N VAL A 347 24.18 14.05 17.90
CA VAL A 347 23.90 12.69 18.38
C VAL A 347 23.86 12.67 19.91
N TRP A 348 24.85 13.28 20.57
CA TRP A 348 24.86 13.46 22.03
C TRP A 348 23.61 14.19 22.54
N ALA A 349 23.16 15.24 21.83
CA ALA A 349 21.97 16.00 22.20
C ALA A 349 20.69 15.14 22.15
N LEU A 350 20.58 14.22 21.18
CA LEU A 350 19.42 13.33 21.04
C LEU A 350 19.39 12.20 22.07
N GLU A 351 20.56 11.69 22.46
CA GLU A 351 20.70 10.73 23.56
C GLU A 351 20.16 11.32 24.87
N LYS A 352 20.44 12.60 25.15
CA LYS A 352 19.93 13.30 26.33
C LYS A 352 18.41 13.47 26.38
N VAL A 353 17.74 13.46 25.23
CA VAL A 353 16.27 13.61 25.13
C VAL A 353 15.58 12.23 25.06
N GLY A 354 16.32 11.13 25.21
CA GLY A 354 15.78 9.77 25.27
C GLY A 354 15.31 9.22 23.91
N LEU A 355 15.81 9.77 22.80
CA LEU A 355 15.34 9.47 21.44
C LEU A 355 16.27 8.55 20.63
N ALA A 356 17.31 7.94 21.23
CA ALA A 356 18.30 7.17 20.48
C ALA A 356 18.73 5.86 21.20
N ASP A 357 18.22 4.73 20.72
CA ASP A 357 18.67 3.37 21.11
C ASP A 357 19.31 2.63 19.90
N LYS A 358 19.88 3.40 18.95
CA LYS A 358 20.51 2.89 17.71
C LYS A 358 21.82 3.61 17.39
N SER A 359 22.67 3.76 18.39
CA SER A 359 23.91 4.56 18.33
C SER A 359 24.97 3.99 17.38
N ASP A 360 25.03 2.68 17.14
CA ASP A 360 26.07 2.06 16.29
C ASP A 360 25.91 2.33 14.79
N ILE A 361 24.67 2.52 14.30
CA ILE A 361 24.41 2.84 12.89
C ILE A 361 24.69 4.32 12.60
N LEU A 362 24.39 5.20 13.56
CA LEU A 362 24.62 6.65 13.45
C LEU A 362 26.12 6.99 13.50
N LYS A 363 26.94 6.21 14.22
CA LYS A 363 28.39 6.42 14.33
C LYS A 363 29.19 6.04 13.08
N LYS A 364 28.63 5.21 12.19
CA LYS A 364 29.32 4.71 10.98
C LYS A 364 28.82 5.34 9.66
N GLY A 365 27.77 6.15 9.71
CA GLY A 365 27.19 6.81 8.54
C GLY A 365 27.88 8.13 8.21
N GLY A 366 27.96 8.50 6.92
CA GLY A 366 28.39 9.84 6.52
C GLY A 366 27.41 10.92 6.98
N THR A 367 27.86 12.18 7.05
CA THR A 367 27.11 13.35 7.59
C THR A 367 25.67 13.44 7.09
N PHE A 368 25.43 13.18 5.80
CA PHE A 368 24.10 13.18 5.21
C PHE A 368 23.19 12.06 5.75
N VAL A 369 23.73 10.85 5.91
CA VAL A 369 22.98 9.68 6.41
C VAL A 369 22.56 9.92 7.85
N VAL A 370 23.45 10.48 8.66
CA VAL A 370 23.16 10.85 10.05
C VAL A 370 22.09 11.94 10.11
N ALA A 371 22.24 13.03 9.34
CA ALA A 371 21.25 14.10 9.27
C ALA A 371 19.87 13.60 8.85
N TYR A 372 19.83 12.71 7.85
CA TYR A 372 18.60 12.11 7.35
C TYR A 372 17.93 11.20 8.39
N ALA A 373 18.69 10.33 9.06
CA ALA A 373 18.17 9.46 10.11
C ALA A 373 17.56 10.28 11.26
N ILE A 374 18.25 11.33 11.72
CA ILE A 374 17.74 12.25 12.74
C ILE A 374 16.45 12.93 12.26
N SER A 375 16.43 13.42 11.02
CA SER A 375 15.24 14.06 10.43
C SER A 375 14.03 13.11 10.39
N LYS A 376 14.24 11.80 10.33
CA LYS A 376 13.17 10.79 10.36
C LYS A 376 12.69 10.50 11.78
N VAL A 377 13.58 10.44 12.75
CA VAL A 377 13.22 10.32 14.18
C VAL A 377 12.35 11.50 14.61
N LEU A 378 12.66 12.71 14.13
CA LEU A 378 11.89 13.92 14.41
C LEU A 378 10.59 14.06 13.60
N SER A 379 10.22 13.06 12.79
CA SER A 379 9.02 13.13 11.95
C SER A 379 7.71 13.37 12.71
N PRO A 380 7.44 12.82 13.92
CA PRO A 380 6.19 13.09 14.64
C PRO A 380 6.05 14.56 15.05
N VAL A 381 7.15 15.17 15.53
CA VAL A 381 7.21 16.60 15.88
C VAL A 381 7.03 17.46 14.63
N ARG A 382 7.67 17.05 13.53
CA ARG A 382 7.57 17.71 12.24
C ARG A 382 6.13 17.73 11.70
N PHE A 383 5.41 16.62 11.83
CA PHE A 383 3.99 16.58 11.50
C PHE A 383 3.17 17.55 12.37
N ALA A 384 3.39 17.59 13.68
CA ALA A 384 2.70 18.53 14.58
C ALA A 384 2.92 20.00 14.17
N ILE A 385 4.16 20.36 13.82
CA ILE A 385 4.49 21.71 13.31
C ILE A 385 3.74 22.00 12.00
N THR A 386 3.70 21.04 11.07
CA THR A 386 2.94 21.14 9.82
C THR A 386 1.49 21.53 10.08
N PHE A 387 0.82 20.83 11.01
CA PHE A 387 -0.57 21.11 11.36
C PHE A 387 -0.77 22.49 11.98
N ALA A 388 0.20 22.96 12.78
CA ALA A 388 0.11 24.26 13.44
C ALA A 388 0.32 25.44 12.47
N ILE A 389 1.29 25.36 11.56
CA ILE A 389 1.68 26.49 10.71
C ILE A 389 0.93 26.57 9.38
N THR A 390 0.32 25.48 8.92
CA THR A 390 -0.39 25.48 7.64
C THR A 390 -1.60 26.44 7.61
N PRO A 391 -2.46 26.53 8.64
CA PRO A 391 -3.61 27.44 8.63
C PRO A 391 -3.25 28.94 8.52
N PRO A 392 -2.27 29.49 9.27
CA PRO A 392 -1.86 30.89 9.09
C PRO A 392 -1.21 31.15 7.72
N ILE A 393 -0.41 30.21 7.20
CA ILE A 393 0.19 30.33 5.85
C ILE A 393 -0.90 30.37 4.78
N ALA A 394 -1.87 29.47 4.85
CA ALA A 394 -3.00 29.45 3.93
C ALA A 394 -3.80 30.76 3.96
N ARG A 395 -4.08 31.30 5.16
CA ARG A 395 -4.75 32.61 5.31
C ARG A 395 -3.98 33.74 4.65
N TYR A 396 -2.66 33.77 4.81
CA TYR A 396 -1.79 34.77 4.19
C TYR A 396 -1.80 34.67 2.65
N LEU A 397 -1.66 33.46 2.10
CA LEU A 397 -1.66 33.22 0.65
C LEU A 397 -3.02 33.58 0.01
N ILE A 398 -4.12 33.34 0.71
CA ILE A 398 -5.46 33.77 0.26
C ILE A 398 -5.59 35.29 0.29
N LYS A 399 -5.14 35.95 1.38
CA LYS A 399 -5.20 37.41 1.53
C LYS A 399 -4.39 38.15 0.46
N THR A 400 -3.28 37.57 0.03
CA THR A 400 -2.38 38.13 -0.99
C THR A 400 -2.78 37.77 -2.43
N GLY A 401 -3.86 37.01 -2.62
CA GLY A 401 -4.36 36.63 -3.94
C GLY A 401 -3.55 35.56 -4.66
N LEU A 402 -2.52 34.98 -4.02
CA LEU A 402 -1.66 33.95 -4.60
C LEU A 402 -2.40 32.61 -4.78
N ILE A 403 -3.45 32.36 -4.00
CA ILE A 403 -4.31 31.18 -4.13
C ILE A 403 -5.79 31.55 -3.94
N LYS A 404 -6.68 30.87 -4.69
CA LYS A 404 -8.14 31.04 -4.56
C LYS A 404 -8.68 30.23 -3.38
N LYS A 405 -9.67 30.78 -2.65
CA LYS A 405 -10.40 30.07 -1.58
C LYS A 405 -11.14 28.88 -2.18
N ARG A 406 -10.75 27.65 -1.79
CA ARG A 406 -11.26 26.41 -2.40
C ARG A 406 -12.66 26.00 -1.92
N TYR A 407 -13.13 26.52 -0.78
CA TYR A 407 -14.47 26.25 -0.23
C TYR A 407 -15.08 27.50 0.42
N PRO A 408 -16.22 28.03 -0.05
CA PRO A 408 -16.84 29.25 0.47
C PRO A 408 -17.52 29.08 1.85
N ASN A 409 -17.94 27.86 2.22
CA ASN A 409 -18.88 27.61 3.33
C ASN A 409 -18.27 27.19 4.68
N PHE A 410 -16.94 27.28 4.86
CA PHE A 410 -16.34 27.08 6.18
C PHE A 410 -15.99 28.44 6.78
N CYS A 411 -16.76 28.86 7.79
CA CYS A 411 -16.46 30.03 8.60
C CYS A 411 -15.13 29.85 9.35
N CYS A 412 -14.41 30.96 9.50
CA CYS A 412 -13.15 31.08 10.22
C CYS A 412 -13.28 30.78 11.71
#